data_AF-A0A383D8C2-F1
#
_entry.id   AF-A0A383D8C2-F1
#
_cell.length_a   1.000
_cell.length_b   1.000
_cell.length_c   1.000
_cell.angle_alpha   90.00
_cell.angle_beta   90.00
_cell.angle_gamma   90.00
#
_symmetry.space_group_name_H-M   'P 1'
#
loop_
_entity.id
_entity.type
_entity.pdbx_description
1 polymer ?
#
loop_
_entity_poly.entity_id
_entity_poly.type
_entity_poly.pdbx_seq_one_letter_code
_entity_poly.pdbx_strand_id
1 'polypeptide(L)'
;GDGDSDVVSAFHISNVDVADVIVWYENDGELDASYTVHEVDVGTENVINGDAWLSIDAGDLDGDGDQDIAAVSDWSDSIAWYENDGEASPTFTPANLAVDIDSPQDLTLVDLNGDGHLDVIALSFYGNKVYWYENDGATSPSFTEHPLATDVWRGADVEVADINGDDHLDMVIASDSSTNKLYWLQNQGLDYPTFTVHEIDLEHGRGTDVHIADIDGDGDQDFALASYHGDSISWL
;
A
#
# COMPACT_ATOMS: atom_id res chain seq x y z
N GLY A 1 7.85 19.14 -2.84
CA GLY A 1 7.40 20.09 -3.90
C GLY A 1 8.51 21.01 -4.43
N ASP A 2 9.73 20.85 -3.95
CA ASP A 2 10.95 21.55 -4.38
C ASP A 2 11.70 20.86 -5.53
N GLY A 3 11.30 19.62 -5.87
CA GLY A 3 11.86 18.84 -6.97
C GLY A 3 12.78 17.72 -6.52
N ASP A 4 13.00 17.57 -5.22
CA ASP A 4 13.73 16.46 -4.62
C ASP A 4 12.75 15.42 -4.05
N SER A 5 13.18 14.16 -3.96
CA SER A 5 12.38 13.10 -3.35
C SER A 5 12.60 13.10 -1.84
N ASP A 6 11.48 13.25 -1.11
CA ASP A 6 11.39 13.11 0.34
C ASP A 6 11.06 11.66 0.73
N VAL A 7 11.17 11.34 2.02
CA VAL A 7 10.85 10.01 2.55
C VAL A 7 9.76 10.11 3.61
N VAL A 8 8.69 9.33 3.50
CA VAL A 8 7.72 9.12 4.57
C VAL A 8 8.02 7.83 5.33
N SER A 9 7.78 7.80 6.63
CA SER A 9 7.99 6.61 7.47
C SER A 9 6.96 6.52 8.58
N ALA A 10 6.50 5.30 8.84
CA ALA A 10 5.68 4.95 9.99
C ALA A 10 6.45 4.01 10.91
N PHE A 11 6.38 4.24 12.23
CA PHE A 11 7.00 3.34 13.21
C PHE A 11 6.32 3.39 14.58
N HIS A 12 6.46 2.30 15.32
CA HIS A 12 5.99 2.18 16.69
C HIS A 12 7.11 2.46 17.71
N ILE A 13 6.81 3.20 18.79
CA ILE A 13 7.77 3.53 19.86
C ILE A 13 7.42 2.77 21.16
N SER A 14 8.01 1.59 21.33
CA SER A 14 7.68 0.62 22.41
C SER A 14 7.97 1.01 23.87
N ASN A 15 8.44 2.24 24.16
CA ASN A 15 8.92 2.62 25.51
C ASN A 15 8.25 3.85 26.13
N VAL A 16 7.18 4.34 25.53
CA VAL A 16 6.32 5.39 26.09
C VAL A 16 4.88 4.98 25.79
N ASP A 17 3.93 5.30 26.67
CA ASP A 17 2.49 5.04 26.50
C ASP A 17 1.89 5.87 25.32
N VAL A 18 2.52 5.87 24.13
CA VAL A 18 2.16 6.67 22.96
C VAL A 18 2.33 5.87 21.67
N ALA A 19 1.19 5.81 21.00
CA ALA A 19 0.88 5.75 19.57
C ALA A 19 2.00 5.53 18.54
N ASP A 20 1.61 4.78 17.54
CA ASP A 20 2.11 4.81 16.17
C ASP A 20 2.37 6.24 15.67
N VAL A 21 3.53 6.42 15.05
CA VAL A 21 4.01 7.71 14.57
C VAL A 21 4.19 7.66 13.06
N ILE A 22 3.67 8.67 12.36
CA ILE A 22 4.02 8.97 10.97
C ILE A 22 4.84 10.25 10.95
N VAL A 23 5.98 10.20 10.25
CA VAL A 23 6.86 11.35 9.99
C VAL A 23 7.26 11.37 8.52
N TRP A 24 7.66 12.54 8.05
CA TRP A 24 8.39 12.65 6.79
C TRP A 24 9.74 13.33 6.99
N TYR A 25 10.68 12.99 6.12
CA TYR A 25 12.06 13.42 6.10
C TYR A 25 12.28 14.26 4.86
N GLU A 26 12.43 15.57 5.07
CA GLU A 26 12.70 16.56 4.01
C GLU A 26 14.14 16.44 3.55
N ASN A 27 14.33 16.14 2.27
CA ASN A 27 15.62 16.15 1.60
C ASN A 27 15.87 17.54 1.04
N ASP A 28 16.94 18.20 1.48
CA ASP A 28 17.29 19.55 1.03
C ASP A 28 18.04 19.60 -0.32
N GLY A 29 18.13 18.46 -1.00
CA GLY A 29 18.78 18.31 -2.31
C GLY A 29 20.31 18.31 -2.25
N GLU A 30 20.88 18.41 -1.05
CA GLU A 30 22.33 18.41 -0.85
C GLU A 30 22.88 16.98 -0.77
N LEU A 31 24.12 16.79 -1.25
CA LEU A 31 24.75 15.45 -1.35
C LEU A 31 25.23 14.87 0.00
N ASP A 32 24.94 15.54 1.11
CA ASP A 32 25.39 15.17 2.45
C ASP A 32 24.37 14.38 3.27
N ALA A 33 23.26 13.97 2.65
CA ALA A 33 22.21 13.14 3.25
C ALA A 33 21.66 13.75 4.56
N SER A 34 21.57 15.09 4.62
CA SER A 34 20.79 15.79 5.62
C SER A 34 19.31 15.59 5.38
N TYR A 35 18.58 15.34 6.46
CA TYR A 35 17.13 15.34 6.44
C TYR A 35 16.58 16.15 7.62
N THR A 36 15.56 16.95 7.35
CA THR A 36 14.75 17.58 8.41
C THR A 36 13.53 16.72 8.68
N VAL A 37 13.29 16.35 9.94
CA VAL A 37 12.16 15.50 10.31
C VAL A 37 10.96 16.36 10.66
N HIS A 38 9.82 16.02 10.09
CA HIS A 38 8.53 16.67 10.32
C HIS A 38 7.49 15.64 10.78
N GLU A 39 6.64 16.04 11.72
CA GLU A 39 5.60 15.17 12.29
C GLU A 39 4.32 15.24 11.45
N VAL A 40 3.75 14.08 11.11
CA VAL A 40 2.48 13.97 10.38
C VAL A 40 1.36 13.58 11.34
N ASP A 41 1.49 12.43 11.98
CA ASP A 41 0.53 11.93 12.97
C ASP A 41 1.28 11.43 14.21
N VAL A 42 1.21 12.20 15.28
CA VAL A 42 1.97 11.97 16.52
C VAL A 42 1.11 12.22 17.75
N GLY A 43 1.16 11.28 18.71
CA GLY A 43 0.52 11.45 20.01
C GLY A 43 -0.73 10.61 20.22
N THR A 44 -1.49 10.89 21.27
CA THR A 44 -2.54 9.97 21.75
C THR A 44 -3.91 10.16 21.11
N GLU A 45 -4.08 11.14 20.22
CA GLU A 45 -5.36 11.47 19.54
C GLU A 45 -5.31 11.18 18.03
N ASN A 46 -4.33 10.37 17.59
CA ASN A 46 -4.12 9.98 16.21
C ASN A 46 -5.32 9.22 15.62
N VAL A 47 -5.51 9.35 14.30
CA VAL A 47 -6.59 8.63 13.60
C VAL A 47 -6.30 7.13 13.54
N ILE A 48 -5.02 6.77 13.42
CA ILE A 48 -4.52 5.43 13.70
C ILE A 48 -3.79 5.43 15.04
N ASN A 49 -4.10 4.49 15.93
CA ASN A 49 -3.50 4.48 17.26
C ASN A 49 -3.39 3.06 17.78
N GLY A 50 -2.19 2.63 18.15
CA GLY A 50 -1.99 1.37 18.84
C GLY A 50 -0.54 0.99 18.92
N ASP A 51 -0.34 -0.30 19.16
CA ASP A 51 0.93 -1.00 18.93
C ASP A 51 0.76 -1.73 17.59
N ALA A 52 0.59 -0.95 16.51
CA ALA A 52 0.10 -1.45 15.24
C ALA A 52 1.23 -1.85 14.28
N TRP A 53 0.94 -2.81 13.42
CA TRP A 53 1.58 -2.95 12.14
C TRP A 53 1.03 -1.87 11.21
N LEU A 54 1.94 -1.14 10.58
CA LEU A 54 1.64 -0.01 9.71
C LEU A 54 2.29 -0.26 8.36
N SER A 55 1.50 -0.08 7.31
CA SER A 55 1.99 0.17 5.96
C SER A 55 1.46 1.53 5.51
N ILE A 56 2.26 2.22 4.71
CA ILE A 56 1.99 3.57 4.24
C ILE A 56 2.39 3.70 2.79
N ASP A 57 1.69 4.57 2.07
CA ASP A 57 2.03 4.98 0.72
C ASP A 57 1.68 6.46 0.53
N ALA A 58 2.32 7.11 -0.43
CA ALA A 58 2.18 8.54 -0.68
C ALA A 58 1.84 8.83 -2.14
N GLY A 59 0.90 9.75 -2.34
CA GLY A 59 0.38 10.08 -3.66
C GLY A 59 -0.61 11.25 -3.60
N ASP A 60 -0.89 11.85 -4.76
CA ASP A 60 -1.87 12.94 -4.90
C ASP A 60 -3.29 12.34 -4.92
N LEU A 61 -3.94 12.26 -3.76
CA LEU A 61 -5.22 11.57 -3.59
C LEU A 61 -6.41 12.49 -3.89
N ASP A 62 -6.24 13.81 -3.90
CA ASP A 62 -7.33 14.75 -4.19
C ASP A 62 -7.18 15.50 -5.52
N GLY A 63 -6.05 15.30 -6.21
CA GLY A 63 -5.75 15.81 -7.54
C GLY A 63 -5.33 17.28 -7.56
N ASP A 64 -4.88 17.83 -6.44
CA ASP A 64 -4.45 19.23 -6.32
C ASP A 64 -2.96 19.46 -6.64
N GLY A 65 -2.19 18.37 -6.72
CA GLY A 65 -0.80 18.34 -7.15
C GLY A 65 0.22 18.28 -6.03
N ASP A 66 -0.18 18.18 -4.76
CA ASP A 66 0.71 17.80 -3.67
C ASP A 66 0.59 16.31 -3.29
N GLN A 67 1.42 15.87 -2.34
CA GLN A 67 1.51 14.46 -1.98
C GLN A 67 0.87 14.26 -0.63
N ASP A 68 -0.22 13.50 -0.62
CA ASP A 68 -0.90 13.01 0.56
C ASP A 68 -0.27 11.70 1.05
N ILE A 69 -0.72 11.24 2.21
CA ILE A 69 -0.31 9.94 2.77
C ILE A 69 -1.56 9.10 3.04
N ALA A 70 -1.52 7.83 2.65
CA ALA A 70 -2.44 6.80 3.11
C ALA A 70 -1.72 5.86 4.08
N ALA A 71 -2.42 5.39 5.12
CA ALA A 71 -1.86 4.47 6.11
C ALA A 71 -2.88 3.41 6.52
N VAL A 72 -2.45 2.15 6.62
CA VAL A 72 -3.23 1.08 7.27
C VAL A 72 -2.75 0.90 8.69
N SER A 73 -3.67 0.52 9.58
CA SER A 73 -3.36 0.13 10.95
C SER A 73 -4.09 -1.15 11.31
N ASP A 74 -3.32 -2.21 11.56
CA ASP A 74 -3.87 -3.51 11.94
C ASP A 74 -4.54 -3.50 13.32
N TRP A 75 -4.16 -2.56 14.18
CA TRP A 75 -4.76 -2.38 15.51
C TRP A 75 -6.06 -1.60 15.45
N SER A 76 -6.12 -0.59 14.57
CA SER A 76 -7.29 0.27 14.41
C SER A 76 -8.33 -0.34 13.45
N ASP A 77 -7.98 -1.42 12.75
CA ASP A 77 -8.79 -2.06 11.70
C ASP A 77 -9.26 -1.04 10.65
N SER A 78 -8.36 -0.14 10.22
CA SER A 78 -8.71 1.03 9.41
C SER A 78 -7.64 1.43 8.40
N ILE A 79 -8.06 2.27 7.44
CA ILE A 79 -7.21 3.07 6.57
C ILE A 79 -7.45 4.54 6.91
N ALA A 80 -6.37 5.27 7.16
CA ALA A 80 -6.39 6.72 7.29
C ALA A 80 -5.78 7.37 6.06
N TRP A 81 -6.30 8.54 5.70
CA TRP A 81 -5.66 9.46 4.76
C TRP A 81 -5.18 10.70 5.53
N TYR A 82 -4.16 11.37 5.02
CA TYR A 82 -3.59 12.58 5.57
C TYR A 82 -3.43 13.59 4.42
N GLU A 83 -4.38 14.52 4.33
CA GLU A 83 -4.40 15.60 3.33
C GLU A 83 -3.26 16.57 3.58
N ASN A 84 -2.39 16.74 2.61
CA ASN A 84 -1.37 17.77 2.62
C ASN A 84 -1.99 19.11 2.17
N ASP A 85 -1.57 20.22 2.79
CA ASP A 85 -2.13 21.55 2.49
C ASP A 85 -1.38 22.28 1.36
N GLY A 86 -0.43 21.61 0.71
CA GLY A 86 0.39 22.15 -0.39
C GLY A 86 1.34 23.29 0.01
N GLU A 87 1.46 23.62 1.29
CA GLU A 87 2.30 24.72 1.74
C GLU A 87 3.78 24.31 1.83
N ALA A 88 4.69 25.29 1.78
CA ALA A 88 6.14 25.05 1.85
C ALA A 88 6.61 24.45 3.20
N SER A 89 5.75 24.44 4.21
CA SER A 89 5.95 23.73 5.48
C SER A 89 4.64 23.02 5.76
N PRO A 90 4.44 21.86 5.11
CA PRO A 90 3.12 21.27 4.97
C PRO A 90 2.55 20.86 6.32
N THR A 91 1.24 21.02 6.45
CA THR A 91 0.49 20.42 7.55
C THR A 91 -0.45 19.35 7.00
N PHE A 92 -0.66 18.30 7.80
CA PHE A 92 -1.46 17.16 7.39
C PHE A 92 -2.79 17.13 8.15
N THR A 93 -3.90 17.05 7.42
CA THR A 93 -5.24 16.91 8.01
C THR A 93 -5.69 15.45 7.92
N PRO A 94 -5.81 14.74 9.06
CA PRO A 94 -6.11 13.32 9.03
C PRO A 94 -7.61 13.04 8.93
N ALA A 95 -7.99 11.99 8.20
CA ALA A 95 -9.35 11.45 8.18
C ALA A 95 -9.36 9.93 8.00
N ASN A 96 -10.41 9.27 8.48
CA ASN A 96 -10.63 7.86 8.17
C ASN A 96 -11.12 7.72 6.73
N LEU A 97 -10.37 6.99 5.92
CA LEU A 97 -10.76 6.58 4.58
C LEU A 97 -11.69 5.36 4.67
N ALA A 98 -11.31 4.37 5.45
CA ALA A 98 -12.07 3.14 5.66
C ALA A 98 -11.88 2.61 7.09
N VAL A 99 -12.88 1.86 7.58
CA VAL A 99 -12.89 1.25 8.92
C VAL A 99 -13.47 -0.16 8.84
N ASP A 100 -13.32 -0.94 9.90
CA ASP A 100 -13.79 -2.32 10.01
C ASP A 100 -13.13 -3.31 9.02
N ILE A 101 -11.85 -3.06 8.69
CA ILE A 101 -11.01 -3.95 7.89
C ILE A 101 -10.30 -4.91 8.84
N ASP A 102 -10.52 -6.21 8.71
CA ASP A 102 -9.96 -7.20 9.66
C ASP A 102 -8.44 -7.34 9.50
N SER A 103 -7.69 -6.67 10.38
CA SER A 103 -6.22 -6.62 10.43
C SER A 103 -5.60 -6.31 9.06
N PRO A 104 -5.75 -5.09 8.54
CA PRO A 104 -5.07 -4.71 7.31
C PRO A 104 -3.54 -4.79 7.50
N GLN A 105 -2.82 -5.28 6.49
CA GLN A 105 -1.36 -5.41 6.57
C GLN A 105 -0.63 -4.52 5.58
N ASP A 106 -1.21 -4.31 4.41
CA ASP A 106 -0.56 -3.54 3.37
C ASP A 106 -1.56 -2.75 2.52
N LEU A 107 -1.07 -1.67 1.90
CA LEU A 107 -1.81 -0.84 0.97
C LEU A 107 -0.91 -0.34 -0.15
N THR A 108 -1.51 -0.03 -1.30
CA THR A 108 -0.84 0.69 -2.39
C THR A 108 -1.79 1.66 -3.09
N LEU A 109 -1.26 2.79 -3.55
CA LEU A 109 -1.97 3.80 -4.31
C LEU A 109 -1.77 3.62 -5.80
N VAL A 110 -2.88 3.50 -6.55
CA VAL A 110 -2.83 3.29 -7.99
C VAL A 110 -4.12 3.71 -8.68
N ASP A 111 -4.03 4.24 -9.90
CA ASP A 111 -5.21 4.46 -10.76
C ASP A 111 -5.64 3.11 -11.36
N LEU A 112 -6.54 2.38 -10.67
CA LEU A 112 -6.89 1.02 -11.05
C LEU A 112 -7.91 0.99 -12.20
N ASN A 113 -8.80 1.98 -12.26
CA ASN A 113 -9.87 2.05 -13.25
C ASN A 113 -9.51 2.89 -14.50
N GLY A 114 -8.36 3.58 -14.49
CA GLY A 114 -7.85 4.38 -15.59
C GLY A 114 -8.54 5.74 -15.75
N ASP A 115 -9.14 6.27 -14.68
CA ASP A 115 -9.84 7.56 -14.70
C ASP A 115 -8.93 8.76 -14.40
N GLY A 116 -7.69 8.50 -14.00
CA GLY A 116 -6.67 9.49 -13.68
C GLY A 116 -6.60 9.89 -12.21
N HIS A 117 -7.35 9.24 -11.33
CA HIS A 117 -7.31 9.44 -9.88
C HIS A 117 -6.67 8.25 -9.18
N LEU A 118 -5.86 8.50 -8.15
CA LEU A 118 -5.29 7.42 -7.36
C LEU A 118 -6.37 6.79 -6.48
N ASP A 119 -6.54 5.49 -6.60
CA ASP A 119 -7.34 4.65 -5.72
C ASP A 119 -6.47 4.03 -4.63
N VAL A 120 -7.11 3.40 -3.62
CA VAL A 120 -6.41 2.62 -2.59
C VAL A 120 -6.72 1.14 -2.71
N ILE A 121 -5.67 0.32 -2.86
CA ILE A 121 -5.77 -1.14 -2.70
C ILE A 121 -5.32 -1.49 -1.30
N ALA A 122 -6.04 -2.37 -0.60
CA ALA A 122 -5.69 -2.79 0.74
C ALA A 122 -5.90 -4.28 0.96
N LEU A 123 -4.96 -4.90 1.68
CA LEU A 123 -5.01 -6.31 2.06
C LEU A 123 -5.58 -6.47 3.46
N SER A 124 -6.66 -7.22 3.60
CA SER A 124 -7.21 -7.64 4.90
C SER A 124 -6.68 -9.03 5.25
N PHE A 125 -5.74 -9.09 6.19
CA PHE A 125 -4.98 -10.29 6.49
C PHE A 125 -5.85 -11.40 7.11
N TYR A 126 -6.64 -11.07 8.14
CA TYR A 126 -7.53 -12.06 8.76
C TYR A 126 -8.87 -12.16 8.04
N GLY A 127 -9.30 -11.08 7.37
CA GLY A 127 -10.49 -11.10 6.51
C GLY A 127 -10.30 -11.91 5.22
N ASN A 128 -9.05 -12.18 4.82
CA ASN A 128 -8.65 -12.91 3.61
C ASN A 128 -9.19 -12.26 2.32
N LYS A 129 -9.13 -10.93 2.28
CA LYS A 129 -9.70 -10.12 1.22
C LYS A 129 -8.70 -9.13 0.67
N VAL A 130 -8.94 -8.78 -0.59
CA VAL A 130 -8.33 -7.64 -1.26
C VAL A 130 -9.46 -6.64 -1.49
N TYR A 131 -9.28 -5.43 -0.97
CA TYR A 131 -10.22 -4.33 -1.16
C TYR A 131 -9.64 -3.33 -2.15
N TRP A 132 -10.53 -2.76 -2.95
CA TRP A 132 -10.31 -1.56 -3.73
C TRP A 132 -11.23 -0.48 -3.19
N TYR A 133 -10.65 0.66 -2.84
CA TYR A 133 -11.35 1.85 -2.43
C TYR A 133 -11.24 2.87 -3.58
N GLU A 134 -12.29 2.89 -4.40
CA GLU A 134 -12.38 3.74 -5.59
C GLU A 134 -12.55 5.20 -5.18
N ASN A 135 -11.64 6.04 -5.65
CA ASN A 135 -11.64 7.47 -5.40
C ASN A 135 -12.56 8.19 -6.41
N ASP A 136 -13.44 9.07 -5.93
CA ASP A 136 -14.35 9.82 -6.80
C ASP A 136 -13.71 11.02 -7.52
N GLY A 137 -12.43 11.29 -7.27
CA GLY A 137 -11.65 12.35 -7.92
C GLY A 137 -12.03 13.77 -7.50
N ALA A 138 -12.74 13.92 -6.38
CA ALA A 138 -13.04 15.23 -5.81
C ALA A 138 -11.87 15.74 -4.96
N THR A 139 -11.73 17.08 -4.84
CA THR A 139 -10.78 17.76 -3.93
C THR A 139 -11.06 17.50 -2.43
N SER A 140 -12.03 16.67 -2.13
CA SER A 140 -12.36 16.20 -0.79
C SER A 140 -12.91 14.80 -1.04
N PRO A 141 -12.02 13.85 -1.32
CA PRO A 141 -12.39 12.63 -2.01
C PRO A 141 -13.29 11.78 -1.13
N SER A 142 -14.18 11.04 -1.79
CA SER A 142 -14.90 9.94 -1.15
C SER A 142 -14.50 8.62 -1.78
N PHE A 143 -14.35 7.60 -0.92
CA PHE A 143 -13.85 6.30 -1.31
C PHE A 143 -14.96 5.25 -1.27
N THR A 144 -15.22 4.61 -2.40
CA THR A 144 -16.21 3.52 -2.51
C THR A 144 -15.53 2.17 -2.37
N GLU A 145 -15.92 1.38 -1.35
CA GLU A 145 -15.36 0.05 -1.12
C GLU A 145 -15.88 -1.00 -2.11
N HIS A 146 -14.95 -1.75 -2.68
CA HIS A 146 -15.18 -2.88 -3.58
C HIS A 146 -14.30 -4.08 -3.19
N PRO A 147 -14.87 -5.23 -2.81
CA PRO A 147 -14.07 -6.43 -2.60
C PRO A 147 -13.64 -7.03 -3.95
N LEU A 148 -12.33 -7.02 -4.23
CA LEU A 148 -11.76 -7.58 -5.46
C LEU A 148 -11.59 -9.11 -5.38
N ALA A 149 -11.21 -9.61 -4.21
CA ALA A 149 -11.07 -11.04 -3.94
C ALA A 149 -11.44 -11.36 -2.48
N THR A 150 -11.95 -12.57 -2.24
CA THR A 150 -12.42 -13.01 -0.90
C THR A 150 -11.78 -14.29 -0.39
N ASP A 151 -10.80 -14.83 -1.12
CA ASP A 151 -10.11 -16.09 -0.80
C ASP A 151 -8.58 -15.94 -0.90
N VAL A 152 -8.07 -14.71 -0.71
CA VAL A 152 -6.63 -14.42 -0.61
C VAL A 152 -6.22 -14.58 0.84
N TRP A 153 -5.68 -15.75 1.19
CA TRP A 153 -5.49 -16.09 2.60
C TRP A 153 -4.27 -15.36 3.17
N ARG A 154 -4.46 -14.46 4.15
CA ARG A 154 -3.38 -13.71 4.80
C ARG A 154 -2.41 -13.02 3.83
N GLY A 155 -2.95 -12.19 2.94
CA GLY A 155 -2.14 -11.33 2.06
C GLY A 155 -1.26 -10.40 2.92
N ALA A 156 0.04 -10.39 2.64
CA ALA A 156 1.05 -9.68 3.42
C ALA A 156 1.65 -8.47 2.70
N ASP A 157 1.70 -8.51 1.37
CA ASP A 157 2.29 -7.49 0.51
C ASP A 157 1.62 -7.56 -0.88
N VAL A 158 1.39 -6.41 -1.50
CA VAL A 158 0.75 -6.29 -2.83
C VAL A 158 1.55 -5.40 -3.78
N GLU A 159 1.80 -5.92 -4.98
CA GLU A 159 2.39 -5.17 -6.08
C GLU A 159 1.42 -5.13 -7.26
N VAL A 160 1.43 -4.02 -8.00
CA VAL A 160 0.50 -3.74 -9.09
C VAL A 160 1.27 -3.42 -10.37
N ALA A 161 0.96 -4.15 -11.46
CA ALA A 161 1.56 -3.91 -12.77
C ALA A 161 0.71 -4.55 -13.87
N ASP A 162 0.90 -4.13 -15.12
CA ASP A 162 0.43 -4.92 -16.27
C ASP A 162 1.36 -6.12 -16.46
N ILE A 163 0.96 -7.25 -15.88
CA ILE A 163 1.75 -8.48 -15.83
C ILE A 163 1.68 -9.24 -17.15
N ASN A 164 0.54 -9.18 -17.83
CA ASN A 164 0.25 -10.02 -18.98
C ASN A 164 0.32 -9.27 -20.33
N GLY A 165 0.58 -7.96 -20.29
CA GLY A 165 0.75 -7.11 -21.46
C GLY A 165 -0.58 -6.75 -22.15
N ASP A 166 -1.68 -6.70 -21.40
CA ASP A 166 -3.00 -6.34 -21.92
C ASP A 166 -3.42 -4.89 -21.65
N ASP A 167 -2.49 -4.06 -21.17
CA ASP A 167 -2.68 -2.66 -20.79
C ASP A 167 -3.66 -2.49 -19.60
N HIS A 168 -3.92 -3.54 -18.83
CA HIS A 168 -4.69 -3.47 -17.58
C HIS A 168 -3.83 -3.87 -16.38
N LEU A 169 -3.96 -3.10 -15.30
CA LEU A 169 -3.21 -3.37 -14.08
C LEU A 169 -3.75 -4.63 -13.40
N ASP A 170 -2.87 -5.61 -13.27
CA ASP A 170 -3.00 -6.83 -12.49
C ASP A 170 -2.37 -6.63 -11.10
N MET A 171 -2.54 -7.61 -10.20
CA MET A 171 -1.91 -7.57 -8.88
C MET A 171 -1.21 -8.89 -8.56
N VAL A 172 -0.06 -8.81 -7.90
CA VAL A 172 0.58 -9.97 -7.25
C VAL A 172 0.57 -9.75 -5.75
N ILE A 173 0.17 -10.79 -5.01
CA ILE A 173 0.03 -10.72 -3.56
C ILE A 173 0.82 -11.86 -2.90
N ALA A 174 1.82 -11.48 -2.11
CA ALA A 174 2.50 -12.41 -1.22
C ALA A 174 1.59 -12.79 -0.04
N SER A 175 1.68 -14.03 0.44
CA SER A 175 0.84 -14.54 1.52
C SER A 175 1.66 -15.13 2.67
N ASP A 176 1.53 -14.55 3.86
CA ASP A 176 2.04 -15.13 5.11
C ASP A 176 1.06 -16.17 5.65
N SER A 177 0.91 -17.23 4.88
CA SER A 177 0.02 -18.31 5.25
C SER A 177 0.68 -19.66 5.09
N SER A 178 0.16 -20.64 5.83
CA SER A 178 0.66 -22.02 5.74
C SER A 178 0.32 -22.69 4.40
N THR A 179 -0.40 -22.02 3.49
CA THR A 179 -0.64 -22.54 2.14
C THR A 179 0.57 -22.36 1.24
N ASN A 180 1.55 -21.50 1.62
CA ASN A 180 2.71 -21.15 0.81
C ASN A 180 2.29 -20.75 -0.61
N LYS A 181 1.36 -19.80 -0.73
CA LYS A 181 0.85 -19.36 -2.02
C LYS A 181 1.31 -17.96 -2.35
N LEU A 182 1.44 -17.70 -3.63
CA LEU A 182 1.41 -16.38 -4.23
C LEU A 182 0.08 -16.28 -4.99
N TYR A 183 -0.56 -15.12 -4.97
CA TYR A 183 -1.79 -14.90 -5.72
C TYR A 183 -1.52 -13.92 -6.84
N TRP A 184 -1.90 -14.27 -8.07
CA TRP A 184 -1.98 -13.33 -9.18
C TRP A 184 -3.45 -13.03 -9.47
N LEU A 185 -3.86 -11.80 -9.24
CA LEU A 185 -5.17 -11.29 -9.57
C LEU A 185 -5.08 -10.67 -10.96
N GLN A 186 -5.57 -11.40 -11.96
CA GLN A 186 -5.57 -10.96 -13.35
C GLN A 186 -6.82 -10.14 -13.66
N ASN A 187 -6.65 -8.86 -13.94
CA ASN A 187 -7.69 -7.96 -14.40
C ASN A 187 -8.22 -8.41 -15.77
N GLN A 188 -9.52 -8.26 -15.99
CA GLN A 188 -10.19 -8.72 -17.22
C GLN A 188 -10.57 -7.56 -18.15
N GLY A 189 -10.06 -6.35 -17.89
CA GLY A 189 -10.09 -5.24 -18.85
C GLY A 189 -11.45 -4.62 -19.11
N LEU A 190 -12.33 -4.61 -18.10
CA LEU A 190 -13.62 -3.94 -18.17
C LEU A 190 -13.48 -2.52 -17.59
N ASP A 191 -14.35 -1.58 -18.01
CA ASP A 191 -14.47 -0.21 -17.46
C ASP A 191 -14.60 -0.18 -15.91
N TYR A 192 -14.84 -1.36 -15.32
CA TYR A 192 -14.83 -1.61 -13.90
C TYR A 192 -14.00 -2.90 -13.65
N PRO A 193 -12.85 -2.81 -12.95
CA PRO A 193 -11.94 -3.93 -12.74
C PRO A 193 -12.65 -5.17 -12.18
N THR A 194 -12.45 -6.30 -12.84
CA THR A 194 -12.84 -7.62 -12.33
C THR A 194 -11.66 -8.55 -12.44
N PHE A 195 -11.45 -9.39 -11.43
CA PHE A 195 -10.23 -10.18 -11.32
C PHE A 195 -10.50 -11.68 -11.40
N THR A 196 -9.67 -12.39 -12.15
CA THR A 196 -9.50 -13.83 -12.04
C THR A 196 -8.35 -14.09 -11.08
N VAL A 197 -8.60 -14.84 -10.01
CA VAL A 197 -7.56 -15.21 -9.04
C VAL A 197 -6.85 -16.48 -9.48
N HIS A 198 -5.56 -16.37 -9.73
CA HIS A 198 -4.65 -17.50 -9.94
C HIS A 198 -3.85 -17.75 -8.67
N GLU A 199 -3.81 -19.01 -8.24
CA GLU A 199 -3.00 -19.44 -7.10
C GLU A 199 -1.71 -20.10 -7.62
N ILE A 200 -0.57 -19.59 -7.16
CA ILE A 200 0.76 -20.09 -7.52
C ILE A 200 1.38 -20.70 -6.27
N ASP A 201 1.66 -22.01 -6.32
CA ASP A 201 2.26 -22.72 -5.20
C ASP A 201 3.75 -22.37 -5.07
N LEU A 202 4.16 -21.94 -3.88
CA LEU A 202 5.54 -21.67 -3.52
C LEU A 202 6.16 -22.93 -2.92
N GLU A 203 7.28 -23.37 -3.48
CA GLU A 203 8.04 -24.50 -2.94
C GLU A 203 8.74 -24.15 -1.60
N HIS A 204 8.94 -22.86 -1.32
CA HIS A 204 9.88 -22.38 -0.28
C HIS A 204 9.25 -21.48 0.80
N GLY A 205 8.07 -21.83 1.29
CA GLY A 205 7.53 -21.23 2.52
C GLY A 205 6.63 -20.01 2.27
N ARG A 206 6.49 -19.19 3.30
CA ARG A 206 5.46 -18.13 3.36
C ARG A 206 5.98 -16.85 2.76
N GLY A 207 5.29 -16.29 1.76
CA GLY A 207 5.69 -15.03 1.14
C GLY A 207 5.47 -13.87 2.11
N THR A 208 6.45 -12.97 2.21
CA THR A 208 6.36 -11.77 3.04
C THR A 208 6.42 -10.48 2.24
N ASP A 209 6.98 -10.55 1.04
CA ASP A 209 7.31 -9.40 0.20
C ASP A 209 7.48 -9.92 -1.23
N VAL A 210 6.93 -9.22 -2.22
CA VAL A 210 7.03 -9.53 -3.64
C VAL A 210 7.44 -8.28 -4.42
N HIS A 211 8.18 -8.45 -5.51
CA HIS A 211 8.49 -7.35 -6.41
C HIS A 211 8.36 -7.78 -7.87
N ILE A 212 7.77 -6.92 -8.70
CA ILE A 212 7.56 -7.15 -10.12
C ILE A 212 8.66 -6.46 -10.93
N ALA A 213 9.37 -7.20 -11.78
CA ALA A 213 10.36 -6.63 -12.69
C ALA A 213 10.69 -7.60 -13.83
N ASP A 214 11.11 -7.07 -14.98
CA ASP A 214 11.78 -7.84 -16.03
C ASP A 214 13.23 -8.17 -15.58
N ILE A 215 13.40 -9.34 -14.95
CA ILE A 215 14.65 -9.77 -14.31
C ILE A 215 15.62 -10.33 -15.37
N ASP A 216 15.12 -10.99 -16.41
CA ASP A 216 15.94 -11.66 -17.41
C ASP A 216 16.15 -10.87 -18.72
N GLY A 217 15.40 -9.78 -18.89
CA GLY A 217 15.51 -8.82 -19.99
C GLY A 217 14.79 -9.25 -21.27
N ASP A 218 13.81 -10.14 -21.18
CA ASP A 218 13.03 -10.61 -22.33
C ASP A 218 11.80 -9.75 -22.66
N GLY A 219 11.45 -8.84 -21.75
CA GLY A 219 10.40 -7.84 -21.90
C GLY A 219 9.05 -8.23 -21.31
N ASP A 220 8.93 -9.44 -20.74
CA ASP A 220 7.79 -9.84 -19.92
C ASP A 220 8.08 -9.52 -18.43
N GLN A 221 7.04 -9.37 -17.59
CA GLN A 221 7.22 -9.10 -16.16
C GLN A 221 7.47 -10.41 -15.40
N ASP A 222 8.56 -10.46 -14.63
CA ASP A 222 8.84 -11.52 -13.66
C ASP A 222 8.49 -11.09 -12.23
N PHE A 223 8.54 -12.04 -11.29
CA PHE A 223 8.36 -11.78 -9.86
C PHE A 223 9.54 -12.27 -9.03
N ALA A 224 10.00 -11.46 -8.08
CA ALA A 224 10.91 -11.87 -7.02
C ALA A 224 10.17 -11.92 -5.68
N LEU A 225 10.41 -12.94 -4.86
CA LEU A 225 9.74 -13.12 -3.56
C LEU A 225 10.76 -13.25 -2.41
N ALA A 226 10.47 -12.61 -1.28
CA ALA A 226 11.06 -12.93 0.02
C ALA A 226 10.15 -13.85 0.84
N SER A 227 10.71 -14.83 1.56
CA SER A 227 9.92 -15.78 2.35
C SER A 227 10.42 -16.03 3.78
N TYR A 228 9.47 -16.20 4.70
CA TYR A 228 9.72 -16.63 6.06
C TYR A 228 9.80 -18.18 6.10
N HIS A 229 10.94 -18.70 6.58
CA HIS A 229 11.33 -20.12 6.65
C HIS A 229 11.87 -20.81 5.38
N GLY A 230 11.88 -20.13 4.23
CA GLY A 230 12.47 -20.67 3.00
C GLY A 230 13.97 -20.47 2.85
N ASP A 231 14.54 -19.46 3.51
CA ASP A 231 15.91 -18.96 3.26
C ASP A 231 16.23 -18.85 1.74
N SER A 232 15.24 -18.50 0.92
CA SER A 232 15.38 -18.50 -0.55
C SER A 232 14.62 -17.35 -1.21
N ILE A 233 15.32 -16.64 -2.10
CA ILE A 233 14.69 -15.80 -3.12
C ILE A 233 14.36 -16.73 -4.29
N SER A 234 13.10 -16.73 -4.74
CA SER A 234 12.65 -17.47 -5.93
C SER A 234 12.20 -16.48 -7.00
N TRP A 235 12.38 -16.85 -8.27
CA TRP A 235 11.86 -16.15 -9.44
C TRP A 235 11.14 -17.17 -10.33
N LEU A 236 10.11 -16.73 -11.06
CA LEU A 236 9.26 -17.54 -11.93
C LEU A 236 9.17 -16.90 -13.31
#